data_AF-A0A1T4R3U7-F1
#
_entry.id   AF-A0A1T4R3U7-F1
#
_cell.length_a   1.000
_cell.length_b   1.000
_cell.length_c   1.000
_cell.angle_alpha   90.00
_cell.angle_beta   90.00
_cell.angle_gamma   90.00
#
_symmetry.space_group_name_H-M   'P 1'
#
loop_
_entity.id
_entity.type
_entity.pdbx_description
1 polymer ?
#
loop_
_entity_poly.entity_id
_entity_poly.type
_entity_poly.pdbx_seq_one_letter_code
_entity_poly.pdbx_strand_id
1 'polypeptide(L)'
;MGWWFGGREYCDENNGWTYLWAVQHNIPALVRLMGGERVFEQRLDELFHTIPATPRYDFWHRFPDATGLVGQFSMGNEPGFRIPYLYNYVGAAWKTQRRVRMLLDLWFKDNVFGMPGDEDGGGMSAFVVFSSLGFYPVTPGVPVYAIGSPVFSKATVRLPRGKQFTVIAWHCSVVNQYIRRAWLNEEVLYSPFFTHQ
;
A
#
# COMPACT_ATOMS: atom_id res chain seq x y z
N MET A 1 -28.57 0.93 -6.83
CA MET A 1 -28.54 1.04 -5.35
C MET A 1 -27.23 1.68 -4.97
N GLY A 2 -27.23 2.85 -4.32
CA GLY A 2 -26.07 3.73 -4.17
C GLY A 2 -25.14 3.33 -3.03
N TRP A 3 -24.04 2.65 -3.36
CA TRP A 3 -23.02 2.18 -2.41
C TRP A 3 -21.85 3.17 -2.18
N TRP A 4 -21.97 4.42 -2.64
CA TRP A 4 -20.79 5.26 -2.91
C TRP A 4 -20.77 6.63 -2.20
N PHE A 5 -21.78 6.94 -1.39
CA PHE A 5 -21.86 8.21 -0.67
C PHE A 5 -21.39 8.03 0.78
N GLY A 6 -20.09 8.09 1.01
CA GLY A 6 -19.52 8.28 2.34
C GLY A 6 -18.72 9.57 2.33
N GLY A 7 -19.13 10.55 3.14
CA GLY A 7 -18.27 11.66 3.60
C GLY A 7 -18.33 11.69 5.13
N ARG A 8 -18.10 12.84 5.78
CA ARG A 8 -18.12 13.01 7.25
C ARG A 8 -19.30 12.36 8.01
N GLU A 9 -20.40 12.06 7.32
CA GLU A 9 -21.57 11.36 7.86
C GLU A 9 -21.37 9.84 8.09
N TYR A 10 -20.41 9.20 7.40
CA TYR A 10 -20.22 7.73 7.43
C TYR A 10 -18.75 7.28 7.41
N CYS A 11 -17.86 8.10 6.87
CA CYS A 11 -16.45 7.83 6.70
C CYS A 11 -15.69 9.13 6.97
N ASP A 12 -14.84 9.16 7.99
CA ASP A 12 -14.07 10.36 8.26
C ASP A 12 -13.03 10.55 7.14
N GLU A 13 -13.03 11.74 6.55
CA GLU A 13 -12.14 12.22 5.46
C GLU A 13 -12.13 11.46 4.12
N ASN A 14 -12.66 10.24 4.06
CA ASN A 14 -12.70 9.41 2.85
C ASN A 14 -14.12 8.97 2.48
N ASN A 15 -14.21 8.17 1.42
CA ASN A 15 -15.46 7.58 0.95
C ASN A 15 -15.46 6.03 1.06
N GLY A 16 -16.56 5.41 0.61
CA GLY A 16 -16.72 3.95 0.63
C GLY A 16 -15.66 3.18 -0.16
N TRP A 17 -14.99 3.78 -1.15
CA TRP A 17 -13.89 3.15 -1.88
C TRP A 17 -12.68 2.89 -1.00
N THR A 18 -12.33 3.80 -0.07
CA THR A 18 -11.21 3.62 0.86
C THR A 18 -11.62 2.73 2.04
N TYR A 19 -12.79 3.00 2.64
CA TYR A 19 -13.22 2.30 3.86
C TYR A 19 -13.67 0.86 3.63
N LEU A 20 -14.01 0.46 2.39
CA LEU A 20 -14.26 -0.94 2.04
C LEU A 20 -13.13 -1.88 2.50
N TRP A 21 -11.90 -1.36 2.52
CA TRP A 21 -10.72 -2.14 2.85
C TRP A 21 -10.41 -2.15 4.36
N ALA A 22 -11.18 -1.46 5.21
CA ALA A 22 -10.96 -1.21 6.64
C ALA A 22 -11.06 -2.44 7.58
N VAL A 23 -10.76 -3.65 7.10
CA VAL A 23 -10.81 -4.91 7.88
C VAL A 23 -9.41 -5.50 8.04
N GLN A 24 -8.50 -4.72 8.64
CA GLN A 24 -7.07 -5.06 8.75
C GLN A 24 -6.83 -6.39 9.47
N HIS A 25 -7.54 -6.62 10.57
CA HIS A 25 -7.36 -7.79 11.42
C HIS A 25 -7.82 -9.11 10.78
N ASN A 26 -8.61 -9.08 9.70
CA ASN A 26 -9.14 -10.30 9.08
C ASN A 26 -9.38 -10.14 7.56
N ILE A 27 -8.31 -9.84 6.84
CA ILE A 27 -8.33 -9.75 5.37
C ILE A 27 -8.84 -11.05 4.71
N PRO A 28 -8.47 -12.27 5.17
CA PRO A 28 -9.02 -13.49 4.57
C PRO A 28 -10.55 -13.62 4.68
N ALA A 29 -11.16 -13.14 5.77
CA ALA A 29 -12.62 -13.11 5.87
C ALA A 29 -13.23 -12.09 4.90
N LEU A 30 -12.60 -10.92 4.73
CA LEU A 30 -13.03 -9.93 3.74
C LEU A 30 -12.98 -10.50 2.32
N VAL A 31 -11.91 -11.20 1.94
CA VAL A 31 -11.80 -11.91 0.64
C VAL A 31 -12.97 -12.88 0.44
N ARG A 32 -13.32 -13.67 1.46
CA ARG A 32 -14.47 -14.59 1.38
C ARG A 32 -15.80 -13.85 1.22
N LEU A 33 -16.02 -12.79 1.99
CA LEU A 33 -17.25 -11.98 1.92
C LEU A 33 -17.41 -11.29 0.56
N MET A 34 -16.31 -10.91 -0.09
CA MET A 34 -16.33 -10.32 -1.43
C MET A 34 -16.55 -11.34 -2.55
N GLY A 35 -16.60 -12.64 -2.26
CA GLY A 35 -16.80 -13.69 -3.27
C GLY A 35 -15.50 -14.32 -3.78
N GLY A 36 -14.40 -14.20 -3.04
CA GLY A 36 -13.14 -14.89 -3.31
C GLY A 36 -12.04 -14.00 -3.90
N GLU A 37 -10.86 -14.61 -4.07
CA GLU A 37 -9.62 -13.92 -4.44
C GLU A 37 -9.73 -13.12 -5.75
N ARG A 38 -10.33 -13.72 -6.79
CA ARG A 38 -10.49 -13.08 -8.10
C ARG A 38 -11.37 -11.83 -8.04
N VAL A 39 -12.48 -11.88 -7.29
CA VAL A 39 -13.38 -10.72 -7.16
C VAL A 39 -12.69 -9.63 -6.34
N PHE A 40 -12.00 -10.02 -5.27
CA PHE A 40 -11.22 -9.09 -4.44
C PHE A 40 -10.13 -8.38 -5.25
N GLU A 41 -9.36 -9.12 -6.05
CA GLU A 41 -8.35 -8.57 -6.95
C GLU A 41 -8.96 -7.59 -7.97
N GLN A 42 -10.10 -7.94 -8.56
CA GLN A 42 -10.82 -7.05 -9.49
C GLN A 42 -11.30 -5.77 -8.81
N ARG A 43 -11.81 -5.85 -7.58
CA ARG A 43 -12.21 -4.66 -6.80
C ARG A 43 -11.03 -3.75 -6.48
N LEU A 44 -9.85 -4.32 -6.19
CA LEU A 44 -8.62 -3.53 -6.05
C LEU A 44 -8.24 -2.86 -7.37
N ASP A 45 -8.30 -3.59 -8.50
CA ASP A 45 -8.05 -2.99 -9.82
C ASP A 45 -9.03 -1.86 -10.14
N GLU A 46 -10.31 -2.03 -9.81
CA GLU A 46 -11.35 -1.00 -9.96
C GLU A 46 -11.02 0.25 -9.14
N LEU A 47 -10.55 0.10 -7.91
CA LEU A 47 -10.14 1.22 -7.06
C LEU A 47 -9.08 2.07 -7.76
N PHE A 48 -8.04 1.45 -8.33
CA PHE A 48 -6.93 2.18 -8.95
C PHE A 48 -7.21 2.66 -10.38
N HIS A 49 -8.30 2.24 -11.01
CA HIS A 49 -8.63 2.59 -12.41
C HIS A 49 -9.87 3.48 -12.55
N THR A 50 -10.81 3.41 -11.62
CA THR A 50 -12.07 4.15 -11.71
C THR A 50 -11.80 5.62 -11.44
N ILE A 51 -12.21 6.50 -12.34
CA ILE A 51 -12.15 7.95 -12.11
C ILE A 51 -13.45 8.37 -11.40
N PRO A 52 -13.41 9.27 -10.39
CA PRO A 52 -14.62 9.83 -9.81
C PRO A 52 -15.56 10.40 -10.88
N ALA A 53 -16.82 9.95 -10.89
CA ALA A 53 -17.84 10.45 -11.83
C ALA A 53 -18.29 11.89 -11.48
N THR A 54 -18.06 12.30 -10.24
CA THR A 54 -18.35 13.64 -9.75
C THR A 54 -17.40 14.66 -10.39
N PRO A 55 -17.88 15.84 -10.82
CA PRO A 55 -17.01 16.92 -11.27
C PRO A 55 -15.90 17.18 -10.24
N ARG A 56 -14.69 17.43 -10.74
CA ARG A 56 -13.50 17.62 -9.90
C ARG A 56 -13.71 18.64 -8.78
N TYR A 57 -14.34 19.76 -9.08
CA TYR A 57 -14.65 20.81 -8.10
C TYR A 57 -15.54 20.29 -6.96
N ASP A 58 -16.64 19.61 -7.29
CA ASP A 58 -17.57 19.06 -6.29
C ASP A 58 -16.93 17.94 -5.46
N PHE A 59 -16.04 17.15 -6.07
CA PHE A 59 -15.31 16.10 -5.38
C PHE A 59 -14.42 16.67 -4.28
N TRP A 60 -13.53 17.62 -4.59
CA TRP A 60 -12.64 18.22 -3.59
C TRP A 60 -13.35 19.17 -2.63
N HIS A 61 -14.48 19.76 -3.01
CA HIS A 61 -15.34 20.46 -2.05
C HIS A 61 -15.85 19.52 -0.96
N ARG A 62 -16.10 18.25 -1.29
CA ARG A 62 -16.57 17.24 -0.33
C ARG A 62 -15.43 16.50 0.38
N PHE A 63 -14.32 16.27 -0.30
CA PHE A 63 -13.14 15.55 0.19
C PHE A 63 -11.87 16.36 -0.11
N PRO A 64 -11.62 17.44 0.64
CA PRO A 64 -10.46 18.30 0.41
C PRO A 64 -9.14 17.53 0.59
N ASP A 65 -9.13 16.55 1.49
CA ASP A 65 -7.94 15.78 1.88
C ASP A 65 -7.68 14.57 0.95
N ALA A 66 -8.57 14.34 -0.04
CA ALA A 66 -8.41 13.28 -1.04
C ALA A 66 -7.48 13.74 -2.18
N THR A 67 -6.20 13.90 -1.84
CA THR A 67 -5.12 14.31 -2.76
C THR A 67 -4.31 13.10 -3.23
N GLY A 68 -3.41 13.28 -4.20
CA GLY A 68 -2.59 12.18 -4.71
C GLY A 68 -3.40 11.06 -5.40
N LEU A 69 -4.43 11.42 -6.19
CA LEU A 69 -5.39 10.47 -6.73
C LEU A 69 -4.81 9.55 -7.81
N VAL A 70 -5.04 8.25 -7.65
CA VAL A 70 -4.81 7.20 -8.66
C VAL A 70 -6.11 6.42 -8.83
N GLY A 71 -6.95 6.87 -9.76
CA GLY A 71 -8.34 6.42 -9.81
C GLY A 71 -9.12 6.97 -8.62
N GLN A 72 -9.74 6.09 -7.83
CA GLN A 72 -10.41 6.41 -6.57
C GLN A 72 -9.49 6.32 -5.35
N PHE A 73 -8.28 5.76 -5.51
CA PHE A 73 -7.30 5.70 -4.45
C PHE A 73 -6.69 7.07 -4.19
N SER A 74 -6.63 7.50 -2.93
CA SER A 74 -5.90 8.70 -2.51
C SER A 74 -4.62 8.28 -1.79
N MET A 75 -3.46 8.70 -2.30
CA MET A 75 -2.18 8.53 -1.61
C MET A 75 -2.01 9.56 -0.48
N GLY A 76 -2.74 10.66 -0.53
CA GLY A 76 -2.64 11.76 0.43
C GLY A 76 -3.30 11.50 1.79
N ASN A 77 -3.85 10.31 2.02
CA ASN A 77 -4.64 10.02 3.22
C ASN A 77 -4.29 8.62 3.78
N GLU A 78 -4.07 8.53 5.09
CA GLU A 78 -3.43 7.43 5.80
C GLU A 78 -4.17 6.08 5.77
N PRO A 79 -5.52 6.01 5.80
CA PRO A 79 -6.26 4.77 5.64
C PRO A 79 -5.93 4.02 4.34
N GLY A 80 -5.41 4.75 3.34
CA GLY A 80 -5.02 4.22 2.04
C GLY A 80 -3.70 3.45 2.02
N PHE A 81 -2.73 3.76 2.88
CA PHE A 81 -1.33 3.33 2.73
C PHE A 81 -1.14 1.82 2.58
N ARG A 82 -1.96 1.03 3.28
CA ARG A 82 -1.90 -0.43 3.25
C ARG A 82 -2.61 -1.08 2.05
N ILE A 83 -3.52 -0.38 1.38
CA ILE A 83 -4.37 -0.95 0.31
C ILE A 83 -3.53 -1.57 -0.82
N PRO A 84 -2.45 -0.94 -1.32
CA PRO A 84 -1.60 -1.55 -2.35
C PRO A 84 -1.02 -2.92 -1.96
N TYR A 85 -0.83 -3.18 -0.66
CA TYR A 85 -0.30 -4.45 -0.15
C TYR A 85 -1.35 -5.56 -0.06
N LEU A 86 -2.64 -5.25 -0.24
CA LEU A 86 -3.71 -6.24 -0.15
C LEU A 86 -3.69 -7.26 -1.30
N TYR A 87 -3.06 -6.94 -2.43
CA TYR A 87 -2.85 -7.92 -3.51
C TYR A 87 -2.01 -9.14 -3.07
N ASN A 88 -1.18 -9.00 -2.02
CA ASN A 88 -0.42 -10.12 -1.46
C ASN A 88 -1.30 -11.23 -0.87
N TYR A 89 -2.53 -10.89 -0.47
CA TYR A 89 -3.47 -11.84 0.15
C TYR A 89 -4.30 -12.64 -0.86
N VAL A 90 -4.16 -12.34 -2.15
CA VAL A 90 -4.96 -12.94 -3.23
C VAL A 90 -4.08 -13.45 -4.38
N GLY A 91 -2.84 -13.86 -4.07
CA GLY A 91 -1.92 -14.43 -5.05
C GLY A 91 -1.37 -13.45 -6.10
N ALA A 92 -1.68 -12.16 -6.00
CA ALA A 92 -1.33 -11.14 -6.98
C ALA A 92 -0.18 -10.22 -6.52
N ALA A 93 0.80 -10.74 -5.76
CA ALA A 93 1.87 -9.93 -5.15
C ALA A 93 2.68 -9.07 -6.15
N TRP A 94 2.75 -9.46 -7.42
CA TRP A 94 3.37 -8.65 -8.48
C TRP A 94 2.62 -7.32 -8.71
N LYS A 95 1.31 -7.27 -8.48
CA LYS A 95 0.53 -6.03 -8.51
C LYS A 95 0.89 -5.12 -7.33
N THR A 96 1.11 -5.66 -6.13
CA THR A 96 1.67 -4.89 -4.99
C THR A 96 2.98 -4.24 -5.40
N GLN A 97 3.91 -5.02 -5.94
CA GLN A 97 5.24 -4.56 -6.35
C GLN A 97 5.14 -3.38 -7.32
N ARG A 98 4.33 -3.53 -8.38
CA ARG A 98 4.10 -2.48 -9.38
C ARG A 98 3.46 -1.23 -8.77
N ARG A 99 2.42 -1.40 -7.94
CA ARG A 99 1.63 -0.28 -7.40
C ARG A 99 2.44 0.52 -6.38
N VAL A 100 3.12 -0.14 -5.46
CA VAL A 100 3.96 0.54 -4.46
C VAL A 100 5.07 1.33 -5.15
N ARG A 101 5.77 0.75 -6.13
CA ARG A 101 6.83 1.45 -6.86
C ARG A 101 6.31 2.63 -7.68
N MET A 102 5.14 2.50 -8.29
CA MET A 102 4.46 3.60 -8.96
C MET A 102 4.09 4.72 -7.99
N LEU A 103 3.50 4.40 -6.84
CA LEU A 103 3.05 5.39 -5.86
C LEU A 103 4.23 6.17 -5.26
N LEU A 104 5.32 5.46 -4.92
CA LEU A 104 6.56 6.09 -4.47
C LEU A 104 7.12 7.05 -5.51
N ASP A 105 7.22 6.59 -6.77
CA ASP A 105 7.76 7.44 -7.83
C ASP A 105 6.85 8.64 -8.13
N LEU A 106 5.53 8.47 -8.21
CA LEU A 106 4.63 9.55 -8.59
C LEU A 106 4.51 10.65 -7.51
N TRP A 107 4.38 10.25 -6.25
CA TRP A 107 3.92 11.16 -5.20
C TRP A 107 5.01 11.62 -4.23
N PHE A 108 6.11 10.88 -4.12
CA PHE A 108 7.16 11.16 -3.14
C PHE A 108 8.45 11.61 -3.82
N LYS A 109 8.40 12.82 -4.38
CA LYS A 109 9.55 13.47 -5.04
C LYS A 109 10.44 14.19 -4.03
N ASP A 110 11.69 14.45 -4.40
CA ASP A 110 12.69 15.18 -3.59
C ASP A 110 12.60 16.70 -3.75
N ASN A 111 11.38 17.24 -3.86
CA ASN A 111 11.14 18.67 -4.05
C ASN A 111 9.96 19.16 -3.19
N VAL A 112 9.62 20.44 -3.29
CA VAL A 112 8.57 21.08 -2.48
C VAL A 112 7.15 20.51 -2.71
N PHE A 113 6.94 19.74 -3.78
CA PHE A 113 5.69 19.03 -4.08
C PHE A 113 5.76 17.54 -3.69
N GLY A 114 6.81 17.13 -2.98
CA GLY A 114 7.14 15.74 -2.66
C GLY A 114 6.30 15.04 -1.61
N MET A 115 5.19 15.65 -1.20
CA MET A 115 4.24 15.07 -0.26
C MET A 115 2.83 15.22 -0.84
N PRO A 116 2.11 14.12 -1.11
CA PRO A 116 0.81 14.19 -1.79
C PRO A 116 -0.29 14.79 -0.91
N GLY A 117 -0.15 14.80 0.42
CA GLY A 117 -1.09 15.37 1.39
C GLY A 117 -0.35 15.78 2.66
N ASP A 118 -1.04 15.75 3.80
CA ASP A 118 -0.45 16.11 5.09
C ASP A 118 0.60 15.07 5.55
N GLU A 119 1.63 15.50 6.28
CA GLU A 119 2.70 14.58 6.69
C GLU A 119 2.25 13.62 7.81
N ASP A 120 1.23 14.04 8.57
CA ASP A 120 0.55 13.31 9.63
C ASP A 120 1.48 12.69 10.68
N GLY A 121 2.41 13.52 11.16
CA GLY A 121 3.27 13.22 12.32
C GLY A 121 4.20 12.03 12.11
N GLY A 122 4.66 11.82 10.88
CA GLY A 122 5.51 10.70 10.48
C GLY A 122 4.78 9.62 9.68
N GLY A 123 3.45 9.69 9.51
CA GLY A 123 2.66 8.67 8.83
C GLY A 123 3.09 8.43 7.38
N MET A 124 3.13 9.50 6.58
CA MET A 124 3.57 9.42 5.18
C MET A 124 5.05 9.06 5.07
N SER A 125 5.89 9.72 5.87
CA SER A 125 7.33 9.46 5.89
C SER A 125 7.65 8.00 6.24
N ALA A 126 6.95 7.41 7.21
CA ALA A 126 7.09 6.01 7.56
C ALA A 126 6.68 5.08 6.42
N PHE A 127 5.59 5.39 5.70
CA PHE A 127 5.19 4.64 4.51
C PHE A 127 6.30 4.63 3.46
N VAL A 128 6.92 5.78 3.18
CA VAL A 128 8.05 5.88 2.24
C VAL A 128 9.22 5.03 2.68
N VAL A 129 9.62 5.12 3.96
CA VAL A 129 10.75 4.35 4.51
C VAL A 129 10.50 2.85 4.40
N PHE A 130 9.38 2.35 4.94
CA PHE A 130 9.04 0.93 4.89
C PHE A 130 8.94 0.41 3.45
N SER A 131 8.18 1.11 2.61
CA SER A 131 7.99 0.71 1.21
C SER A 131 9.29 0.75 0.42
N SER A 132 10.20 1.69 0.72
CA SER A 132 11.52 1.77 0.07
C SER A 132 12.48 0.64 0.52
N LEU A 133 12.36 0.18 1.77
CA LEU A 133 13.03 -1.04 2.24
C LEU A 133 12.46 -2.30 1.56
N GLY A 134 11.22 -2.22 1.05
CA GLY A 134 10.56 -3.27 0.29
C GLY A 134 9.54 -4.08 1.08
N PHE A 135 9.07 -3.60 2.24
CA PHE A 135 8.05 -4.28 3.03
C PHE A 135 7.28 -3.32 3.94
N TYR A 136 6.06 -3.66 4.34
CA TYR A 136 5.20 -2.77 5.13
C TYR A 136 4.35 -3.53 6.17
N PRO A 137 4.15 -2.97 7.38
CA PRO A 137 3.27 -3.55 8.40
C PRO A 137 1.80 -3.24 8.09
N VAL A 138 1.12 -4.13 7.37
CA VAL A 138 -0.28 -3.94 6.94
C VAL A 138 -1.28 -3.89 8.09
N THR A 139 -0.99 -4.60 9.18
CA THR A 139 -1.88 -4.71 10.35
C THR A 139 -1.05 -4.50 11.62
N PRO A 140 -1.02 -3.27 12.14
CA PRO A 140 -0.41 -3.00 13.44
C PRO A 140 -0.95 -3.95 14.51
N GLY A 141 -0.06 -4.45 15.37
CA GLY A 141 -0.37 -5.48 16.38
C GLY A 141 -0.21 -6.93 15.92
N VAL A 142 -0.11 -7.18 14.60
CA VAL A 142 0.30 -8.48 14.06
C VAL A 142 1.78 -8.39 13.68
N PRO A 143 2.67 -9.24 14.20
CA PRO A 143 4.12 -9.15 13.99
C PRO A 143 4.54 -9.72 12.62
N VAL A 144 3.91 -9.23 11.55
CA VAL A 144 4.10 -9.68 10.16
C VAL A 144 4.27 -8.47 9.26
N TYR A 145 5.23 -8.55 8.34
CA TYR A 145 5.48 -7.58 7.30
C TYR A 145 5.08 -8.15 5.94
N ALA A 146 4.33 -7.38 5.16
CA ALA A 146 3.98 -7.71 3.79
C ALA A 146 5.06 -7.20 2.84
N ILE A 147 5.55 -8.06 1.95
CA ILE A 147 6.60 -7.73 0.99
C ILE A 147 6.01 -6.89 -0.14
N GLY A 148 6.63 -5.74 -0.40
CA GLY A 148 6.37 -4.89 -1.55
C GLY A 148 7.44 -5.10 -2.62
N SER A 149 8.07 -4.00 -3.05
CA SER A 149 9.26 -4.05 -3.90
C SER A 149 10.30 -3.07 -3.35
N PRO A 150 11.52 -3.52 -3.02
CA PRO A 150 12.58 -2.63 -2.55
C PRO A 150 12.93 -1.58 -3.61
N VAL A 151 13.39 -0.42 -3.17
CA VAL A 151 13.87 0.67 -4.04
C VAL A 151 15.39 0.62 -4.19
N PHE A 152 16.10 0.30 -3.11
CA PHE A 152 17.55 0.22 -3.08
C PHE A 152 18.06 -1.20 -3.37
N SER A 153 19.20 -1.32 -4.05
CA SER A 153 19.85 -2.61 -4.29
C SER A 153 20.33 -3.30 -3.01
N LYS A 154 20.61 -2.51 -1.97
CA LYS A 154 20.95 -3.00 -0.62
C LYS A 154 20.50 -2.00 0.43
N ALA A 155 19.81 -2.47 1.44
CA ALA A 155 19.46 -1.69 2.62
C ALA A 155 19.71 -2.51 3.89
N THR A 156 20.25 -1.88 4.93
CA THR A 156 20.51 -2.53 6.22
C THR A 156 19.82 -1.77 7.34
N VAL A 157 18.96 -2.46 8.08
CA VAL A 157 18.36 -1.98 9.33
C VAL A 157 19.23 -2.45 10.48
N ARG A 158 19.74 -1.51 11.28
CA ARG A 158 20.48 -1.80 12.50
C ARG A 158 19.49 -1.97 13.64
N LEU A 159 19.54 -3.13 14.29
CA LEU A 159 18.63 -3.52 15.36
C LEU A 159 19.35 -3.47 16.72
N PRO A 160 18.60 -3.46 17.84
CA PRO A 160 19.18 -3.57 19.17
C PRO A 160 20.11 -4.77 19.31
N ARG A 161 21.04 -4.69 20.26
CA ARG A 161 22.04 -5.76 20.55
C ARG A 161 22.95 -6.08 19.36
N GLY A 162 23.21 -5.10 18.49
CA GLY A 162 24.14 -5.23 17.36
C GLY A 162 23.65 -6.09 16.21
N LYS A 163 22.39 -6.55 16.24
CA LYS A 163 21.80 -7.33 15.15
C LYS A 163 21.58 -6.44 13.92
N GLN A 164 21.56 -7.05 12.75
CA GLN A 164 21.29 -6.37 11.48
C GLN A 164 20.30 -7.19 10.67
N PHE A 165 19.38 -6.50 10.01
CA PHE A 165 18.53 -7.08 8.98
C PHE A 165 18.87 -6.43 7.65
N THR A 166 19.32 -7.21 6.67
CA THR A 166 19.76 -6.70 5.38
C THR A 166 18.87 -7.21 4.26
N VAL A 167 18.28 -6.28 3.52
CA VAL A 167 17.58 -6.55 2.27
C VAL A 167 18.56 -6.37 1.13
N ILE A 168 18.73 -7.42 0.32
CA ILE A 168 19.57 -7.39 -0.89
C ILE A 168 18.67 -7.63 -2.09
N ALA A 169 18.58 -6.63 -2.96
CA ALA A 169 17.76 -6.65 -4.16
C ALA A 169 18.66 -6.60 -5.41
N TRP A 170 19.05 -7.78 -5.88
CA TRP A 170 19.90 -7.92 -7.06
C TRP A 170 19.21 -7.34 -8.30
N HIS A 171 19.96 -6.49 -9.02
CA HIS A 171 19.49 -5.82 -10.24
C HIS A 171 18.27 -4.90 -10.06
N CYS A 172 17.98 -4.45 -8.82
CA CYS A 172 16.93 -3.48 -8.56
C CYS A 172 17.13 -2.21 -9.40
N SER A 173 16.08 -1.78 -10.10
CA SER A 173 16.09 -0.52 -10.86
C SER A 173 14.66 -0.01 -11.02
N VAL A 174 14.50 1.16 -11.64
CA VAL A 174 13.18 1.69 -12.02
C VAL A 174 12.42 0.77 -12.98
N VAL A 175 13.15 -0.04 -13.77
CA VAL A 175 12.58 -1.04 -14.69
C VAL A 175 12.38 -2.39 -13.98
N ASN A 176 13.38 -2.82 -13.20
CA ASN A 176 13.40 -4.11 -12.51
C ASN A 176 12.78 -3.96 -11.12
N GLN A 177 11.44 -3.90 -11.10
CA GLN A 177 10.64 -3.78 -9.88
C GLN A 177 9.99 -5.09 -9.40
N TYR A 178 10.12 -6.18 -10.15
CA TYR A 178 9.44 -7.43 -9.84
C TYR A 178 10.36 -8.45 -9.17
N ILE A 179 9.92 -8.96 -8.02
CA ILE A 179 10.61 -10.02 -7.29
C ILE A 179 10.26 -11.36 -7.94
N ARG A 180 11.27 -12.02 -8.52
CA ARG A 180 11.12 -13.36 -9.11
C ARG A 180 11.25 -14.47 -8.07
N ARG A 181 12.19 -14.31 -7.15
CA ARG A 181 12.50 -15.23 -6.06
C ARG A 181 13.06 -14.43 -4.89
N ALA A 182 12.80 -14.90 -3.68
CA ALA A 182 13.32 -14.31 -2.46
C ALA A 182 13.80 -15.43 -1.52
N TRP A 183 14.77 -15.08 -0.67
CA TRP A 183 15.28 -15.94 0.38
C TRP A 183 15.31 -15.16 1.69
N LEU A 184 15.03 -15.85 2.78
CA LEU A 184 15.22 -15.35 4.13
C LEU A 184 16.21 -16.27 4.84
N ASN A 185 17.40 -15.76 5.17
CA ASN A 185 18.47 -16.55 5.80
C ASN A 185 18.71 -17.90 5.10
N GLU A 186 18.93 -17.87 3.78
CA GLU A 186 19.18 -19.03 2.91
C GLU A 186 17.95 -19.91 2.60
N GLU A 187 16.84 -19.75 3.32
CA GLU A 187 15.60 -20.48 3.03
C GLU A 187 14.78 -19.78 1.94
N VAL A 188 14.24 -20.56 0.99
CA VAL A 188 13.38 -20.04 -0.07
C VAL A 188 12.08 -19.53 0.52
N LEU A 189 11.74 -18.28 0.24
CA LEU A 189 10.49 -17.67 0.69
C LEU A 189 9.39 -17.87 -0.36
N TYR A 190 8.40 -18.70 -0.05
CA TYR A 190 7.25 -18.97 -0.93
C TYR A 190 6.05 -18.06 -0.68
N SER A 191 6.06 -17.28 0.40
CA SER A 191 4.99 -16.35 0.75
C SER A 191 5.47 -14.90 0.63
N PRO A 192 4.59 -13.94 0.29
CA PRO A 192 4.96 -12.53 0.25
C PRO A 192 4.93 -11.89 1.65
N PHE A 193 5.25 -12.65 2.70
CA PHE A 193 5.22 -12.22 4.10
C PHE A 193 6.43 -12.77 4.85
N PHE A 194 6.88 -12.03 5.87
CA PHE A 194 7.82 -12.51 6.87
C PHE A 194 7.49 -11.95 8.25
N THR A 195 7.96 -12.62 9.29
CA THR A 195 7.65 -12.26 10.68
C THR A 195 8.61 -11.21 11.24
N HIS A 196 8.23 -10.59 12.35
CA HIS A 196 9.10 -9.68 13.08
C HIS A 196 10.26 -10.38 13.81
N GLN A 197 10.08 -11.64 14.21
CA GLN A 197 11.13 -12.48 14.81
C GLN A 197 12.10 -12.96 13.73
#